data_AF-A0A8T0BLY0-F1
#
_entry.id   AF-A0A8T0BLY0-F1
#
_cell.length_a   1.000
_cell.length_b   1.000
_cell.length_c   1.000
_cell.angle_alpha   90.00
_cell.angle_beta   90.00
_cell.angle_gamma   90.00
#
_symmetry.space_group_name_H-M   'P 1'
#
loop_
_entity.id
_entity.type
_entity.pdbx_description
1 polymer ?
#
loop_
_entity_poly.entity_id
_entity_poly.type
_entity_poly.pdbx_seq_one_letter_code
_entity_poly.pdbx_strand_id
1 'polypeptide(L)'
;MLNTSLHNPNFKVTDRESSKRGKRIKDGILSLAGGRVKTWKRRWFILTDNCLYYFEYTTDKEPRGIIPLENLSIREVEDPRKPNCFELYIPNNRGQLIKACKTEADGRVVEGNHMVYRISAPTPEEKDEWIHSIKSAVSVDPFYEMLAARKKRISLKKKEEQA
;
A
#
# COMPACT_ATOMS: atom_id res chain seq x y z
N MET A 1 -33.02 38.31 -10.02
CA MET A 1 -32.07 38.28 -8.89
C MET A 1 -32.27 36.96 -8.18
N LEU A 2 -31.28 36.06 -8.16
CA LEU A 2 -31.38 34.78 -7.44
C LEU A 2 -30.37 34.76 -6.29
N ASN A 3 -30.91 34.87 -5.08
CA ASN A 3 -30.33 34.55 -3.77
C ASN A 3 -31.31 33.48 -3.20
N THR A 4 -31.01 32.46 -2.40
CA THR A 4 -29.84 32.05 -1.63
C THR A 4 -30.17 30.65 -1.08
N SER A 5 -29.15 29.81 -0.87
CA SER A 5 -29.10 28.69 0.10
C SER A 5 -30.13 27.55 0.00
N LEU A 6 -29.64 26.35 -0.32
CA LEU A 6 -30.18 25.10 0.21
C LEU A 6 -29.03 24.33 0.87
N HIS A 7 -28.83 24.59 2.16
CA HIS A 7 -28.34 23.55 3.06
C HIS A 7 -29.35 22.40 3.02
N ASN A 8 -28.90 21.19 2.68
CA ASN A 8 -29.71 19.98 2.83
C ASN A 8 -29.34 19.29 4.16
N PRO A 9 -30.13 19.45 5.24
CA PRO A 9 -29.83 18.87 6.54
C PRO A 9 -30.15 17.36 6.66
N ASN A 10 -30.45 16.66 5.56
CA ASN A 10 -30.87 15.26 5.58
C ASN A 10 -29.90 14.26 4.93
N PHE A 11 -28.64 14.62 4.65
CA PHE A 11 -27.62 13.61 4.35
C PHE A 11 -27.01 13.03 5.65
N LYS A 12 -27.84 12.31 6.41
CA LYS A 12 -27.33 11.40 7.44
C LYS A 12 -27.06 10.07 6.74
N VAL A 13 -25.81 9.84 6.34
CA VAL A 13 -25.35 8.49 6.03
C VAL A 13 -25.51 7.70 7.32
N THR A 14 -26.54 6.86 7.38
CA THR A 14 -26.82 6.01 8.53
C THR A 14 -25.65 5.05 8.73
N ASP A 15 -25.10 5.05 9.94
CA ASP A 15 -23.95 4.29 10.46
C ASP A 15 -24.07 2.75 10.39
N ARG A 16 -24.97 2.19 9.56
CA ARG A 16 -25.26 0.74 9.50
C ARG A 16 -24.68 0.00 8.30
N GLU A 17 -24.09 0.68 7.31
CA GLU A 17 -23.39 0.02 6.18
C GLU A 17 -21.86 0.04 6.28
N SER A 18 -21.29 0.67 7.31
CA SER A 18 -19.85 0.70 7.57
C SER A 18 -19.26 -0.66 7.98
N SER A 19 -20.10 -1.67 8.26
CA SER A 19 -19.68 -2.98 8.78
C SER A 19 -19.12 -3.96 7.75
N LYS A 20 -19.07 -3.61 6.45
CA LYS A 20 -18.50 -4.50 5.39
C LYS A 20 -17.18 -4.01 4.79
N ARG A 21 -16.71 -2.82 5.16
CA ARG A 21 -15.37 -2.35 4.79
C ARG A 21 -14.49 -2.54 6.02
N GLY A 22 -13.38 -3.27 5.88
CA GLY A 22 -12.44 -3.45 6.96
C GLY A 22 -12.06 -2.13 7.62
N LYS A 23 -11.65 -2.21 8.89
CA LYS A 23 -11.29 -1.01 9.66
C LYS A 23 -10.19 -0.25 8.89
N ARG A 24 -10.46 1.00 8.53
CA ARG A 24 -9.43 1.90 7.96
C ARG A 24 -8.40 2.15 9.04
N ILE A 25 -7.14 1.75 8.80
CA ILE A 25 -6.05 1.87 9.77
C ILE A 25 -5.40 3.24 9.68
N LYS A 26 -5.06 3.68 8.47
CA LYS A 26 -4.49 5.01 8.19
C LYS A 26 -4.80 5.43 6.76
N ASP A 27 -4.91 6.72 6.53
CA ASP A 27 -4.98 7.30 5.19
C ASP A 27 -4.23 8.63 5.14
N GLY A 28 -3.86 9.07 3.94
CA GLY A 28 -3.06 10.29 3.78
C GLY A 28 -2.39 10.42 2.41
N ILE A 29 -1.85 11.61 2.14
CA ILE A 29 -1.20 11.92 0.87
C ILE A 29 0.28 11.56 0.94
N LEU A 30 0.76 10.75 0.00
CA LEU A 30 2.18 10.45 -0.15
C LEU A 30 2.62 10.61 -1.61
N SER A 31 3.94 10.70 -1.82
CA SER A 31 4.54 10.62 -3.14
C SER A 31 5.05 9.21 -3.40
N LEU A 32 4.64 8.59 -4.51
CA LEU A 32 5.06 7.25 -4.92
C LEU A 32 5.97 7.31 -6.14
N ALA A 33 7.11 6.63 -6.09
CA ALA A 33 7.98 6.43 -7.25
C ALA A 33 7.46 5.30 -8.14
N GLY A 34 7.44 5.50 -9.46
CA GLY A 34 7.01 4.48 -10.42
C GLY A 34 7.93 3.25 -10.49
N GLY A 35 7.40 2.15 -11.02
CA GLY A 35 8.08 0.86 -11.10
C GLY A 35 9.23 0.87 -12.12
N ARG A 36 8.89 0.79 -13.41
CA ARG A 36 9.85 0.83 -14.52
C ARG A 36 10.38 2.25 -14.77
N VAL A 37 9.47 3.22 -14.85
CA VAL A 37 9.81 4.64 -15.02
C VAL A 37 9.74 5.31 -13.64
N LYS A 38 10.89 5.80 -13.16
CA LYS A 38 11.05 6.39 -11.82
C LYS A 38 10.52 7.83 -11.71
N THR A 39 9.29 8.04 -12.18
CA THR A 39 8.58 9.30 -11.97
C THR A 39 7.84 9.25 -10.63
N TRP A 40 7.83 10.38 -9.92
CA TRP A 40 7.11 10.52 -8.66
C TRP A 40 5.69 11.01 -8.93
N LYS A 41 4.70 10.39 -8.26
CA LYS A 41 3.29 10.77 -8.35
C LYS A 41 2.70 10.96 -6.97
N ARG A 42 1.99 12.06 -6.76
CA ARG A 42 1.19 12.29 -5.55
C ARG A 42 -0.06 11.41 -5.61
N ARG A 43 -0.29 10.62 -4.57
CA ARG A 43 -1.42 9.68 -4.47
C ARG A 43 -1.99 9.72 -3.06
N TRP A 44 -3.30 9.53 -2.94
CA TRP A 44 -3.93 9.32 -1.65
C TRP A 44 -3.87 7.83 -1.31
N PHE A 45 -3.27 7.51 -0.17
CA PHE A 45 -3.08 6.15 0.30
C PHE A 45 -4.10 5.81 1.37
N ILE A 46 -4.56 4.56 1.36
CA ILE A 46 -5.38 3.97 2.41
C ILE A 46 -4.77 2.63 2.80
N LEU A 47 -4.50 2.44 4.09
CA LEU A 47 -4.11 1.18 4.69
C LEU A 47 -5.32 0.53 5.35
N THR A 48 -5.69 -0.66 4.87
CA THR A 48 -6.77 -1.47 5.45
C THR A 48 -6.63 -2.92 4.99
N ASP A 49 -7.11 -3.88 5.79
CA ASP A 49 -7.13 -5.31 5.43
C ASP A 49 -5.80 -5.85 4.87
N ASN A 50 -4.69 -5.51 5.53
CA ASN A 50 -3.32 -5.89 5.15
C ASN A 50 -2.92 -5.49 3.72
N CYS A 51 -3.63 -4.54 3.13
CA CYS A 51 -3.40 -4.01 1.81
C CYS A 51 -3.19 -2.49 1.87
N LEU A 52 -2.31 -2.02 0.99
CA LEU A 52 -2.08 -0.60 0.78
C LEU A 52 -2.68 -0.21 -0.57
N TYR A 53 -3.77 0.53 -0.52
CA TYR A 53 -4.47 1.07 -1.67
C TYR A 53 -3.96 2.47 -1.96
N TYR A 54 -3.88 2.84 -3.24
CA TYR A 54 -3.61 4.22 -3.62
C TYR A 54 -4.53 4.70 -4.74
N PHE A 55 -4.95 5.95 -4.63
CA PHE A 55 -5.92 6.61 -5.50
C PHE A 55 -5.29 7.84 -6.15
N GLU A 56 -5.84 8.27 -7.28
CA GLU A 56 -5.41 9.52 -7.88
C GLU A 56 -5.99 10.72 -7.13
N TYR A 57 -7.26 10.65 -6.78
CA TYR A 57 -7.98 11.65 -6.00
C TYR A 57 -8.68 11.03 -4.78
N THR A 58 -8.96 11.85 -3.77
CA THR A 58 -9.67 11.42 -2.54
C THR A 58 -11.14 11.08 -2.78
N THR A 59 -11.70 11.52 -3.90
CA THR A 59 -13.09 11.29 -4.32
C THR A 59 -13.26 10.04 -5.17
N ASP A 60 -12.16 9.40 -5.57
CA ASP A 60 -12.20 8.22 -6.44
C ASP A 60 -12.82 7.03 -5.71
N LYS A 61 -13.70 6.31 -6.41
CA LYS A 61 -14.33 5.09 -5.88
C LYS A 61 -13.45 3.85 -6.09
N GLU A 62 -12.62 3.86 -7.12
CA GLU A 62 -11.77 2.75 -7.52
C GLU A 62 -10.28 3.10 -7.31
N PRO A 63 -9.48 2.18 -6.76
CA PRO A 63 -8.06 2.44 -6.53
C PRO A 63 -7.31 2.47 -7.86
N ARG A 64 -6.31 3.37 -7.92
CA ARG A 64 -5.31 3.36 -8.99
C ARG A 64 -4.39 2.15 -8.89
N GLY A 65 -4.17 1.63 -7.68
CA GLY A 65 -3.54 0.34 -7.49
C GLY A 65 -3.62 -0.18 -6.06
N ILE A 66 -3.29 -1.47 -5.94
CA ILE A 66 -3.44 -2.25 -4.71
C ILE A 66 -2.13 -3.01 -4.49
N ILE A 67 -1.56 -2.84 -3.30
CA ILE A 67 -0.32 -3.51 -2.87
C ILE A 67 -0.67 -4.39 -1.66
N PRO A 68 -0.85 -5.70 -1.84
CA PRO A 68 -0.88 -6.65 -0.73
C PRO A 68 0.43 -6.56 0.06
N LEU A 69 0.34 -6.43 1.39
CA LEU A 69 1.52 -6.25 2.25
C LEU A 69 2.14 -7.59 2.70
N GLU A 70 1.56 -8.69 2.26
CA GLU A 70 2.04 -10.05 2.46
C GLU A 70 3.49 -10.23 2.01
N ASN A 71 4.35 -10.72 2.91
CA ASN A 71 5.78 -10.99 2.69
C ASN A 71 6.58 -9.72 2.40
N LEU A 72 6.01 -8.53 2.63
CA LEU A 72 6.76 -7.30 2.48
C LEU A 72 7.36 -6.90 3.82
N SER A 73 8.56 -6.34 3.73
CA SER A 73 9.21 -5.62 4.82
C SER A 73 9.34 -4.17 4.42
N ILE A 74 9.54 -3.32 5.42
CA ILE A 74 9.73 -1.88 5.25
C ILE A 74 11.10 -1.47 5.75
N ARG A 75 11.76 -0.58 5.02
CA ARG A 75 13.01 0.05 5.42
C ARG A 75 12.98 1.54 5.11
N GLU A 76 13.70 2.31 5.89
CA GLU A 76 13.98 3.70 5.57
C GLU A 76 15.06 3.77 4.49
N VAL A 77 14.95 4.77 3.62
CA VAL A 77 15.95 5.03 2.57
C VAL A 77 16.12 6.53 2.38
N GLU A 78 17.30 6.93 1.94
CA GLU A 78 17.52 8.28 1.43
C GLU A 78 17.19 8.32 -0.08
N ASP A 79 16.68 9.45 -0.54
CA ASP A 79 16.48 9.73 -1.96
C ASP A 79 17.00 11.13 -2.29
N PRO A 80 17.81 11.30 -3.35
CA PRO A 80 18.38 12.61 -3.70
C PRO A 80 17.35 13.70 -4.01
N ARG A 81 16.11 13.32 -4.35
CA ARG A 81 15.07 14.24 -4.81
C ARG A 81 13.88 14.35 -3.87
N LYS A 82 13.75 13.44 -2.90
CA LYS A 82 12.58 13.35 -2.03
C LYS A 82 12.98 13.10 -0.57
N PRO A 83 12.51 13.93 0.38
CA PRO A 83 12.76 13.70 1.79
C PRO A 83 11.89 12.55 2.31
N ASN A 84 12.17 12.11 3.53
CA ASN A 84 11.31 11.24 4.33
C ASN A 84 10.89 9.96 3.58
N CYS A 85 11.85 9.30 2.94
CA CYS A 85 11.59 8.14 2.08
C CYS A 85 11.63 6.82 2.85
N PHE A 86 10.78 5.90 2.43
CA PHE A 86 10.81 4.49 2.85
C PHE A 86 10.47 3.58 1.67
N GLU A 87 10.82 2.31 1.78
CA GLU A 87 10.58 1.30 0.76
C GLU A 87 9.84 0.09 1.31
N LEU A 88 8.80 -0.35 0.60
CA LEU A 88 8.28 -1.72 0.70
C LEU A 88 9.10 -2.63 -0.21
N TYR A 89 9.56 -3.76 0.32
CA TYR A 89 10.41 -4.71 -0.41
C TYR A 89 10.20 -6.14 0.07
N ILE A 90 10.55 -7.12 -0.76
CA ILE A 90 10.56 -8.54 -0.37
C ILE A 90 11.89 -8.84 0.35
N PRO A 91 11.88 -9.23 1.64
CA PRO A 91 13.10 -9.62 2.34
C PRO A 91 13.65 -10.92 1.75
N ASN A 92 14.98 -11.06 1.73
CA ASN A 92 15.71 -12.25 1.27
C ASN A 92 15.50 -12.68 -0.19
N ASN A 93 14.76 -11.92 -1.00
CA ASN A 93 14.55 -12.17 -2.44
C ASN A 93 14.75 -10.89 -3.25
N ARG A 94 16.00 -10.40 -3.30
CA ARG A 94 16.35 -9.22 -4.09
C ARG A 94 16.15 -9.50 -5.58
N GLY A 95 15.33 -8.69 -6.25
CA GLY A 95 15.08 -8.77 -7.69
C GLY A 95 13.72 -9.33 -8.09
N GLN A 96 12.96 -9.92 -7.16
CA GLN A 96 11.60 -10.37 -7.43
C GLN A 96 10.63 -9.18 -7.50
N LEU A 97 9.66 -9.26 -8.41
CA LEU A 97 8.56 -8.29 -8.48
C LEU A 97 7.58 -8.52 -7.32
N ILE A 98 7.18 -7.41 -6.70
CA ILE A 98 6.11 -7.37 -5.71
C ILE A 98 4.79 -7.59 -6.45
N LYS A 99 4.06 -8.61 -6.01
CA LYS A 99 2.70 -8.89 -6.49
C LYS A 99 1.80 -7.73 -6.10
N ALA A 100 1.27 -7.05 -7.10
CA ALA A 100 0.39 -5.90 -6.94
C ALA A 100 -0.37 -5.70 -8.26
N CYS A 101 -1.46 -4.96 -8.23
CA CYS A 101 -2.16 -4.54 -9.45
C CYS A 101 -2.26 -3.01 -9.52
N LYS A 102 -2.42 -2.50 -10.74
CA LYS A 102 -2.68 -1.09 -11.00
C LYS A 102 -3.60 -0.93 -12.21
N THR A 103 -4.27 0.21 -12.27
CA THR A 103 -5.14 0.60 -13.38
C THR A 103 -4.40 1.57 -14.29
N GLU A 104 -4.29 1.22 -15.57
CA GLU A 104 -3.72 2.09 -16.60
C GLU A 104 -4.68 3.25 -16.96
N ALA A 105 -4.24 4.17 -17.81
CA ALA A 105 -5.05 5.34 -18.16
C ALA A 105 -6.33 4.98 -18.94
N ASP A 106 -6.33 3.84 -19.63
CA ASP A 106 -7.47 3.29 -20.38
C ASP A 106 -8.43 2.47 -19.50
N GLY A 107 -8.20 2.39 -18.19
CA GLY A 107 -9.03 1.62 -17.26
C GLY A 107 -8.65 0.14 -17.13
N ARG A 108 -7.67 -0.35 -17.89
CA ARG A 108 -7.25 -1.75 -17.81
C ARG A 108 -6.47 -2.02 -16.52
N VAL A 109 -6.80 -3.11 -15.84
CA VAL A 109 -6.05 -3.61 -14.68
C VAL A 109 -4.88 -4.47 -15.15
N VAL A 110 -3.67 -4.14 -14.69
CA VAL A 110 -2.42 -4.84 -15.02
C VAL A 110 -1.61 -5.14 -13.77
N GLU A 111 -0.70 -6.11 -13.85
CA GLU A 111 0.25 -6.39 -12.76
C GLU A 111 1.26 -5.22 -12.57
N GLY A 112 1.62 -4.98 -11.32
CA GLY A 112 2.62 -3.97 -10.95
C GLY A 112 4.04 -4.38 -11.36
N ASN A 113 4.80 -3.43 -11.91
CA ASN A 113 6.18 -3.64 -12.33
C ASN A 113 7.19 -3.11 -11.30
N HIS A 114 7.00 -3.44 -10.02
CA HIS A 114 7.78 -2.90 -8.90
C HIS A 114 8.57 -4.02 -8.20
N MET A 115 9.90 -3.91 -8.17
CA MET A 115 10.72 -4.70 -7.22
C MET A 115 10.67 -4.10 -5.81
N VAL A 116 10.48 -2.79 -5.73
CA VAL A 116 10.27 -2.03 -4.49
C VAL A 116 9.23 -0.94 -4.75
N TYR A 117 8.46 -0.61 -3.72
CA TYR A 117 7.65 0.60 -3.69
C TYR A 117 8.35 1.63 -2.83
N ARG A 118 9.00 2.61 -3.46
CA ARG A 118 9.61 3.74 -2.77
C ARG A 118 8.58 4.85 -2.62
N ILE A 119 8.35 5.27 -1.38
CA ILE A 119 7.32 6.22 -0.98
C ILE A 119 7.99 7.33 -0.15
N SER A 120 7.52 8.56 -0.32
CA SER A 120 7.99 9.75 0.39
C SER A 120 6.82 10.43 1.09
N ALA A 121 7.00 10.71 2.39
CA ALA A 121 6.03 11.45 3.18
C ALA A 121 6.33 12.97 3.20
N PRO A 122 5.32 13.83 3.36
CA PRO A 122 5.51 15.26 3.50
C PRO A 122 6.39 15.65 4.69
N THR A 123 6.24 14.97 5.84
CA THR A 123 7.06 15.23 7.05
C THR A 123 7.72 13.96 7.61
N PRO A 124 8.77 14.10 8.45
CA PRO A 124 9.37 12.97 9.16
C PRO A 124 8.37 12.24 10.08
N GLU A 125 7.48 12.98 10.75
CA GLU A 125 6.48 12.43 11.66
C GLU A 125 5.49 11.56 10.88
N GLU A 126 4.99 12.05 9.73
CA GLU A 126 4.11 11.26 8.88
C GLU A 126 4.82 10.00 8.35
N LYS A 127 6.11 10.08 8.00
CA LYS A 127 6.91 8.92 7.59
C LYS A 127 6.92 7.87 8.71
N ASP A 128 7.20 8.27 9.94
CA ASP A 128 7.29 7.35 11.08
C ASP A 128 5.93 6.72 11.40
N GLU A 129 4.85 7.51 11.36
CA GLU A 129 3.48 7.00 11.53
C GLU A 129 3.07 5.99 10.45
N TRP A 130 3.42 6.25 9.19
CA TRP A 130 3.18 5.32 8.08
C TRP A 130 3.98 4.03 8.23
N ILE A 131 5.27 4.13 8.57
CA ILE A 131 6.12 2.97 8.82
C ILE A 131 5.54 2.12 9.95
N HIS A 132 5.17 2.75 11.07
CA HIS A 132 4.60 2.07 12.22
C HIS A 132 3.30 1.34 11.86
N SER A 133 2.37 2.03 11.19
CA SER A 133 1.07 1.48 10.80
C SER A 133 1.22 0.28 9.85
N ILE A 134 2.12 0.39 8.86
CA ILE A 134 2.38 -0.69 7.90
C ILE A 134 3.05 -1.89 8.59
N LYS A 135 4.05 -1.67 9.45
CA LYS A 135 4.68 -2.77 10.22
C LYS A 135 3.65 -3.50 11.08
N SER A 136 2.81 -2.74 11.77
CA SER A 136 1.74 -3.30 12.59
C SER A 136 0.80 -4.16 11.74
N ALA A 137 0.35 -3.67 10.58
CA ALA A 137 -0.52 -4.43 9.67
C ALA A 137 0.12 -5.72 9.12
N VAL A 138 1.44 -5.72 8.84
CA VAL A 138 2.17 -6.93 8.39
C VAL A 138 2.28 -7.98 9.50
N SER A 139 2.37 -7.57 10.77
CA SER A 139 2.63 -8.47 11.91
C SER A 139 1.40 -9.22 12.47
N VAL A 140 0.18 -9.00 11.98
CA VAL A 140 -1.05 -9.42 12.70
C VAL A 140 -1.49 -10.87 12.44
N ASP A 141 -0.79 -11.67 11.64
CA ASP A 141 -1.33 -12.99 11.29
C ASP A 141 -0.41 -14.17 11.72
N PRO A 142 -0.72 -14.83 12.86
CA PRO A 142 -0.02 -16.04 13.30
C PRO A 142 -0.08 -17.19 12.28
N PHE A 143 -1.15 -17.23 11.46
CA PHE A 143 -1.28 -18.19 10.39
C PHE A 143 -0.28 -17.89 9.24
N TYR A 144 0.06 -16.62 9.06
CA TYR A 144 1.05 -16.15 8.11
C TYR A 144 2.47 -16.50 8.52
N GLU A 145 2.82 -16.31 9.81
CA GLU A 145 4.09 -16.81 10.34
C GLU A 145 4.22 -18.32 10.13
N MET A 146 3.15 -19.07 10.40
CA MET A 146 3.10 -20.51 10.20
C MET A 146 3.25 -20.90 8.71
N LEU A 147 2.58 -20.21 7.79
CA LEU A 147 2.70 -20.45 6.34
C LEU A 147 4.07 -20.06 5.79
N ALA A 148 4.64 -18.94 6.24
CA ALA A 148 5.98 -18.50 5.88
C ALA A 148 7.03 -19.51 6.36
N ALA A 149 6.91 -20.00 7.60
CA ALA A 149 7.75 -21.07 8.13
C ALA A 149 7.63 -22.36 7.30
N ARG A 150 6.42 -22.73 6.89
CA ARG A 150 6.19 -23.92 6.04
C ARG A 150 6.82 -23.78 4.66
N LYS A 151 6.66 -22.63 3.99
CA LYS A 151 7.30 -22.34 2.68
C LYS A 151 8.82 -22.38 2.78
N LYS A 152 9.41 -21.79 3.83
CA LYS A 152 10.86 -21.80 4.07
C LYS A 152 11.39 -23.24 4.20
N ARG A 153 10.71 -24.11 4.97
CA ARG A 153 11.08 -25.53 5.13
C ARG A 153 11.05 -26.29 3.80
N ILE A 154 10.02 -26.05 2.97
CA ILE A 154 9.91 -26.70 1.65
C ILE A 154 11.03 -26.23 0.71
N SER A 155 11.35 -24.92 0.72
CA SER A 155 12.44 -24.39 -0.10
C SER A 155 13.81 -24.91 0.32
N LEU A 156 14.04 -25.20 1.60
CA LEU A 156 15.30 -25.76 2.09
C LEU A 156 15.45 -27.22 1.65
N LYS A 157 14.40 -28.04 1.81
CA LYS A 157 14.39 -29.43 1.33
C LYS A 157 14.70 -29.55 -0.16
N LYS A 158 14.13 -28.68 -0.99
CA LYS A 158 14.42 -28.66 -2.43
C LYS A 158 15.87 -28.32 -2.77
N LYS A 159 16.56 -27.54 -1.94
CA LYS A 159 17.98 -27.21 -2.12
C LYS A 159 18.88 -28.36 -1.67
N GLU A 160 18.48 -29.11 -0.65
CA GLU A 160 19.19 -30.30 -0.17
C GLU A 160 19.07 -31.48 -1.15
N GLU A 161 17.93 -31.63 -1.83
CA GLU A 161 17.71 -32.69 -2.83
C GLU A 161 18.39 -32.43 -4.19
N GLN A 162 18.93 -31.22 -4.40
CA GLN A 162 19.61 -30.81 -5.64
C GLN A 162 21.14 -30.63 -5.48
N ALA A 163 21.68 -30.92 -4.30
CA ALA A 163 23.11 -30.92 -3.99
C ALA A 163 23.61 -32.36 -3.86
#